data_AF-A0A957M4T3-F1
#
_entry.id   AF-A0A957M4T3-F1
#
_cell.length_a   1.000
_cell.length_b   1.000
_cell.length_c   1.000
_cell.angle_alpha   90.00
_cell.angle_beta   90.00
_cell.angle_gamma   90.00
#
_symmetry.space_group_name_H-M   'P 1'
#
loop_
_entity.id
_entity.type
_entity.pdbx_description
1 polymer ?
#
loop_
_entity_poly.entity_id
_entity_poly.type
_entity_poly.pdbx_seq_one_letter_code
_entity_poly.pdbx_strand_id
1 'polypeptide(L)'
;NGRLLVDGVVANNLPVNVAQDLGADYVIAVDLLPMNAGQEMERQAEPRNLAEVAMTALFMLARATQIEQALADVVISPAVAHINLADLTASEALLDAGYKAMVREISRIKADLMR
;
A
#
# COMPACT_ATOMS: atom_id res chain seq x y z
N ASN A 1 14.05 -24.79 7.66
CA ASN A 1 12.72 -25.37 7.35
C ASN A 1 12.53 -25.78 5.88
N GLY A 2 13.55 -25.78 5.00
CA GLY A 2 13.45 -26.36 3.65
C GLY A 2 12.40 -25.79 2.70
N ARG A 3 11.79 -24.62 3.02
CA ARG A 3 10.74 -24.00 2.20
C ARG A 3 11.36 -23.04 1.18
N LEU A 4 10.81 -23.06 -0.04
CA LEU A 4 10.97 -21.98 -1.00
C LEU A 4 9.99 -20.86 -0.63
N LEU A 5 10.49 -19.64 -0.48
CA LEU A 5 9.70 -18.47 -0.08
C LEU A 5 9.66 -17.46 -1.22
N VAL A 6 8.54 -16.76 -1.33
CA VAL A 6 8.30 -15.65 -2.25
C VAL A 6 7.72 -14.47 -1.46
N ASP A 7 7.57 -13.35 -2.14
CA ASP A 7 6.89 -12.18 -1.58
C ASP A 7 5.45 -12.50 -1.12
N GLY A 8 5.03 -11.89 -0.01
CA GLY A 8 3.72 -12.05 0.61
C GLY A 8 2.60 -11.23 0.00
N VAL A 9 2.82 -10.53 -1.12
CA VAL A 9 1.87 -9.61 -1.78
C VAL A 9 0.43 -10.14 -1.93
N VAL A 10 0.19 -11.44 -2.12
CA VAL A 10 -1.18 -12.01 -2.14
C VAL A 10 -1.61 -12.57 -0.79
N ALA A 11 -0.66 -13.06 0.00
CA ALA A 11 -0.91 -13.76 1.25
C ALA A 11 -1.29 -12.79 2.38
N ASN A 12 -0.50 -11.72 2.56
CA ASN A 12 -0.78 -10.64 3.49
C ASN A 12 0.07 -9.40 3.14
N ASN A 13 -0.41 -8.56 2.22
CA ASN A 13 0.33 -7.39 1.72
C ASN A 13 0.41 -6.23 2.73
N LEU A 14 -0.57 -6.12 3.62
CA LEU A 14 -0.67 -5.06 4.63
C LEU A 14 -0.93 -5.73 5.99
N PRO A 15 0.11 -6.33 6.60
CA PRO A 15 -0.02 -7.27 7.72
C PRO A 15 -0.26 -6.57 9.05
N VAL A 16 -1.43 -5.95 9.19
CA VAL A 16 -1.82 -5.21 10.39
C VAL A 16 -1.96 -6.14 11.58
N ASN A 17 -2.51 -7.33 11.38
CA ASN A 17 -2.63 -8.32 12.46
C ASN A 17 -1.26 -8.74 13.02
N VAL A 18 -0.25 -8.90 12.17
CA VAL A 18 1.10 -9.27 12.60
C VAL A 18 1.69 -8.16 13.48
N ALA A 19 1.47 -6.90 13.13
CA ALA A 19 1.91 -5.79 13.99
C ALA A 19 1.24 -5.83 15.38
N GLN A 20 -0.07 -6.12 15.43
CA GLN A 20 -0.82 -6.28 16.68
C GLN A 20 -0.33 -7.50 17.48
N ASP A 21 -0.12 -8.64 16.83
CA ASP A 21 0.40 -9.87 17.45
C ASP A 21 1.82 -9.67 18.04
N LEU A 22 2.60 -8.76 17.45
CA LEU A 22 3.91 -8.35 17.96
C LEU A 22 3.81 -7.35 19.14
N GLY A 23 2.60 -6.95 19.54
CA GLY A 23 2.34 -6.09 20.69
C GLY A 23 2.20 -4.61 20.36
N ALA A 24 1.88 -4.24 19.12
CA ALA A 24 1.58 -2.86 18.78
C ALA A 24 0.21 -2.44 19.36
N ASP A 25 0.20 -1.40 20.21
CA ASP A 25 -1.02 -0.80 20.75
C ASP A 25 -1.74 0.13 19.74
N TYR A 26 -0.99 0.63 18.74
CA TYR A 26 -1.48 1.53 17.70
C TYR A 26 -0.76 1.23 16.38
N VAL A 27 -1.51 0.99 15.31
CA VAL A 27 -0.99 0.62 13.99
C VAL A 27 -1.30 1.68 12.95
N ILE A 28 -0.24 2.24 12.36
CA ILE A 28 -0.31 3.11 11.18
C ILE A 28 0.02 2.25 9.96
N ALA A 29 -0.97 1.97 9.14
CA ALA A 29 -0.80 1.20 7.92
C ALA A 29 -0.56 2.13 6.71
N VAL A 30 0.43 1.82 5.88
CA VAL A 30 0.72 2.57 4.65
C VAL A 30 0.40 1.70 3.44
N ASP A 31 -0.69 2.02 2.77
CA ASP A 31 -1.17 1.27 1.60
C ASP A 31 -0.62 1.90 0.31
N LEU A 32 0.25 1.16 -0.36
CA LEU A 32 0.88 1.54 -1.62
C LEU A 32 0.25 0.85 -2.83
N LEU A 33 -0.71 -0.08 -2.63
CA LEU A 33 -1.35 -0.72 -3.77
C LEU A 33 -2.12 0.33 -4.56
N PRO A 34 -1.93 0.43 -5.88
CA PRO A 34 -2.68 1.35 -6.71
C PRO A 34 -4.19 1.08 -6.53
N MET A 35 -4.98 2.12 -6.30
CA MET A 35 -6.43 2.01 -6.13
C MET A 35 -7.16 2.93 -7.12
N ASN A 36 -8.13 2.38 -7.84
CA ASN A 36 -9.11 3.13 -8.64
C ASN A 36 -10.35 3.39 -7.78
N ALA A 37 -10.73 4.66 -7.53
CA ALA A 37 -12.11 5.13 -7.26
C ALA A 37 -12.15 6.65 -6.96
N GLY A 38 -12.16 7.49 -8.00
CA GLY A 38 -12.51 8.91 -7.86
C GLY A 38 -11.53 9.90 -8.49
N GLN A 39 -10.30 9.47 -8.75
CA GLN A 39 -9.46 10.13 -9.74
C GLN A 39 -9.79 9.46 -11.07
N GLU A 40 -10.15 10.27 -12.06
CA GLU A 40 -10.42 9.82 -13.42
C GLU A 40 -9.38 8.77 -13.76
N MET A 41 -9.90 7.60 -14.13
CA MET A 41 -9.12 6.47 -14.58
C MET A 41 -8.41 6.95 -15.84
N GLU A 42 -7.28 7.66 -15.66
CA GLU A 42 -6.30 7.94 -16.69
C GLU A 42 -5.92 6.56 -17.18
N ARG A 43 -6.61 6.19 -18.27
CA ARG A 43 -6.63 4.89 -18.95
C ARG A 43 -5.45 4.07 -18.45
N GLN A 44 -5.67 3.16 -17.50
CA GLN A 44 -4.66 2.16 -17.17
C GLN A 44 -4.26 1.60 -18.52
N ALA A 45 -3.03 1.89 -18.96
CA ALA A 45 -2.61 1.56 -20.29
C ALA A 45 -2.83 0.05 -20.45
N GLU A 46 -3.52 -0.36 -21.53
CA GLU A 46 -3.74 -1.78 -21.75
C GLU A 46 -2.40 -2.51 -21.64
N PRO A 47 -2.31 -3.56 -20.82
CA PRO A 47 -1.09 -4.32 -20.65
C PRO A 47 -0.51 -4.69 -22.01
N ARG A 48 0.73 -4.29 -22.27
CA ARG A 48 1.38 -4.44 -23.57
C ARG A 48 2.00 -5.82 -23.76
N ASN A 49 2.15 -6.57 -22.68
CA ASN A 49 2.79 -7.88 -22.65
C ASN A 49 2.25 -8.74 -21.48
N LEU A 50 2.59 -10.04 -21.51
CA LEU A 50 2.12 -11.00 -20.52
C LEU A 50 2.61 -10.69 -19.09
N ALA A 51 3.79 -10.07 -18.94
CA ALA A 51 4.31 -9.70 -17.62
C ALA A 51 3.45 -8.61 -16.98
N GLU A 52 3.03 -7.60 -17.75
CA GLU A 52 2.11 -6.54 -17.29
C GLU A 52 0.72 -7.10 -16.96
N VAL A 53 0.23 -8.09 -17.73
CA VAL A 53 -1.03 -8.79 -17.42
C VAL A 53 -0.91 -9.54 -16.09
N ALA A 54 0.18 -10.28 -15.90
CA ALA A 54 0.43 -11.04 -14.68
C ALA A 54 0.55 -10.11 -13.46
N MET A 55 1.25 -8.97 -13.59
CA MET A 55 1.38 -7.99 -12.52
C MET A 55 0.03 -7.34 -12.17
N THR A 56 -0.76 -6.99 -13.19
CA THR A 56 -2.12 -6.46 -12.99
C THR A 56 -2.99 -7.46 -12.22
N ALA A 57 -2.98 -8.74 -12.62
CA ALA A 57 -3.70 -9.80 -11.94
C ALA A 57 -3.22 -9.99 -10.49
N LEU A 58 -1.90 -9.89 -10.25
CA LEU A 58 -1.30 -9.99 -8.93
C LEU A 58 -1.80 -8.87 -8.00
N PHE A 59 -1.82 -7.62 -8.45
CA PHE A 59 -2.33 -6.50 -7.65
C PHE A 59 -3.84 -6.56 -7.42
N MET A 60 -4.61 -7.04 -8.41
CA MET A 60 -6.04 -7.30 -8.21
C MET A 60 -6.28 -8.34 -7.11
N LEU A 61 -5.52 -9.43 -7.11
CA LEU A 61 -5.58 -10.45 -6.06
C LEU A 61 -5.16 -9.90 -4.71
N ALA A 62 -4.02 -9.19 -4.65
CA ALA A 62 -3.52 -8.55 -3.43
C ALA A 62 -4.56 -7.59 -2.82
N ARG A 63 -5.21 -6.79 -3.65
CA ARG A 63 -6.28 -5.89 -3.20
C ARG A 63 -7.50 -6.65 -2.68
N ALA A 64 -7.91 -7.72 -3.36
CA ALA A 64 -9.04 -8.54 -2.93
C ALA A 64 -8.77 -9.25 -1.59
N THR A 65 -7.50 -9.52 -1.26
CA THR A 65 -7.10 -10.14 0.01
C THR A 65 -6.70 -9.14 1.10
N GLN A 66 -6.63 -7.84 0.80
CA GLN A 66 -6.26 -6.79 1.77
C GLN A 66 -7.41 -6.39 2.71
N ILE A 67 -8.00 -7.36 3.40
CA ILE A 67 -9.09 -7.15 4.36
C ILE A 67 -8.61 -6.55 5.70
N GLU A 68 -7.33 -6.73 6.02
CA GLU A 68 -6.73 -6.30 7.29
C GLU A 68 -6.55 -4.79 7.42
N GLN A 69 -6.72 -4.04 6.33
CA GLN A 69 -6.70 -2.58 6.35
C GLN A 69 -7.70 -2.00 7.38
N ALA A 70 -8.81 -2.70 7.63
CA ALA A 70 -9.81 -2.31 8.61
C ALA A 70 -9.35 -2.50 10.08
N LEU A 71 -8.27 -3.24 10.32
CA LEU A 71 -7.72 -3.46 11.67
C LEU A 71 -6.78 -2.32 12.10
N ALA A 72 -6.37 -1.45 11.18
CA ALA A 72 -5.43 -0.37 11.46
C ALA A 72 -6.16 0.84 12.06
N ASP A 73 -5.51 1.53 13.00
CA ASP A 73 -6.04 2.75 13.60
C ASP A 73 -6.07 3.91 12.59
N VAL A 74 -5.04 3.99 11.75
CA VAL A 74 -4.93 4.93 10.64
C VAL A 74 -4.36 4.23 9.42
N VAL A 75 -4.97 4.49 8.26
CA VAL A 75 -4.43 4.07 6.98
C VAL A 75 -4.05 5.29 6.16
N ILE A 76 -2.82 5.31 5.66
CA ILE A 76 -2.26 6.37 4.83
C ILE A 76 -2.05 5.80 3.43
N SER A 77 -2.61 6.46 2.42
CA SER A 77 -2.47 6.06 1.02
C SER A 77 -1.83 7.21 0.22
N PRO A 78 -0.50 7.20 0.05
CA PRO A 78 0.20 8.19 -0.77
C PRO A 78 -0.26 8.14 -2.23
N ALA A 79 -0.33 9.31 -2.89
CA ALA A 79 -0.73 9.42 -4.28
C ALA A 79 0.41 9.02 -5.24
N VAL A 80 0.80 7.75 -5.26
CA VAL A 80 1.94 7.22 -6.03
C VAL A 80 1.55 6.29 -7.17
N ALA A 81 0.25 6.01 -7.36
CA ALA A 81 -0.24 5.05 -8.35
C ALA A 81 0.12 5.38 -9.81
N HIS A 82 0.44 6.64 -10.11
CA HIS A 82 0.86 7.11 -11.43
C HIS A 82 2.36 6.86 -11.71
N ILE A 83 3.14 6.49 -10.69
CA ILE A 83 4.57 6.23 -10.80
C ILE A 83 4.76 4.74 -11.07
N ASN A 84 5.53 4.42 -12.10
CA ASN A 84 5.85 3.03 -12.43
C ASN A 84 6.67 2.40 -11.30
N LEU A 85 6.27 1.21 -10.86
CA LEU A 85 6.96 0.48 -9.78
C LEU A 85 8.43 0.17 -10.09
N ALA A 86 8.78 0.06 -11.37
CA ALA A 86 10.16 -0.18 -11.83
C ALA A 86 10.96 1.11 -12.04
N ASP A 87 10.36 2.30 -11.88
CA ASP A 87 11.03 3.58 -12.06
C ASP A 87 11.74 4.01 -10.77
N LEU A 88 13.00 3.60 -10.65
CA LEU A 88 13.86 3.96 -9.53
C LEU A 88 14.36 5.43 -9.58
N THR A 89 14.09 6.16 -10.67
CA THR A 89 14.49 7.57 -10.81
C THR A 89 13.50 8.52 -10.17
N ALA A 90 12.25 8.09 -9.97
CA ALA A 90 11.18 8.87 -9.37
C ALA A 90 11.24 8.96 -7.82
N SER A 91 12.40 8.68 -7.22
CA SER A 91 12.56 8.59 -5.76
C SER A 91 12.16 9.87 -5.02
N GLU A 92 12.54 11.04 -5.53
CA GLU A 92 12.18 12.34 -4.93
C GLU A 92 10.65 12.55 -4.93
N ALA A 93 9.98 12.22 -6.04
CA ALA A 93 8.53 12.33 -6.16
C ALA A 93 7.80 11.35 -5.22
N LEU A 94 8.29 10.11 -5.10
CA LEU A 94 7.76 9.11 -4.18
C LEU A 94 7.89 9.55 -2.71
N LEU A 95 9.05 10.10 -2.33
CA LEU A 95 9.30 10.61 -0.99
C LEU A 95 8.39 11.80 -0.66
N ASP A 96 8.26 12.76 -1.58
CA ASP A 96 7.39 13.92 -1.41
C ASP A 96 5.91 13.52 -1.30
N ALA A 97 5.45 12.57 -2.12
CA ALA A 97 4.09 12.04 -2.04
C ALA A 97 3.81 11.37 -0.68
N GLY A 98 4.75 10.57 -0.17
CA GLY A 98 4.66 9.95 1.16
C GLY A 98 4.65 11.00 2.28
N TYR A 99 5.54 11.99 2.21
CA TYR A 99 5.60 13.08 3.19
C TYR A 99 4.29 13.87 3.24
N LYS A 100 3.77 14.28 2.09
CA LYS A 100 2.50 15.02 1.98
C LYS A 100 1.32 14.20 2.51
N ALA A 101 1.30 12.90 2.28
CA ALA A 101 0.26 12.02 2.81
C ALA A 101 0.32 11.95 4.34
N MET A 102 1.51 11.76 4.91
CA MET A 102 1.70 11.71 6.36
C MET A 102 1.39 13.04 7.05
N VAL A 103 1.79 14.17 6.47
CA VAL A 103 1.51 15.51 7.03
C VAL A 103 0.01 15.77 7.22
N ARG A 104 -0.85 15.18 6.38
CA ARG A 104 -2.31 15.32 6.53
C ARG A 104 -2.84 14.58 7.76
N GLU A 105 -2.23 13.46 8.12
CA GLU A 105 -2.68 12.59 9.21
C GLU A 105 -1.93 12.79 10.53
N ILE A 106 -0.75 13.44 10.51
CA ILE A 106 0.14 13.54 11.69
C ILE A 106 -0.53 14.19 12.90
N SER A 107 -1.43 15.16 12.69
CA SER A 107 -2.17 15.80 13.77
C SER A 107 -3.16 14.84 14.44
N ARG A 108 -3.84 13.99 13.66
CA ARG A 108 -4.74 12.96 14.16
C ARG A 108 -3.96 11.89 14.93
N ILE A 109 -2.88 11.39 14.34
CA ILE A 109 -2.01 10.36 14.95
C ILE A 109 -1.51 10.83 16.32
N LYS A 110 -0.99 12.08 16.41
CA LYS A 110 -0.55 12.65 17.68
C LYS A 110 -1.68 12.74 18.71
N ALA A 111 -2.89 13.10 18.29
CA ALA A 111 -4.03 13.20 19.19
C ALA A 111 -4.47 11.82 19.71
N ASP A 112 -4.42 10.78 18.87
CA ASP A 112 -4.76 9.42 19.26
C ASP A 112 -3.73 8.83 20.24
N LEU A 113 -2.43 9.10 20.05
CA LEU A 113 -1.35 8.62 20.92
C LEU A 113 -1.24 9.36 22.27
N MET A 114 -1.91 10.50 22.42
CA MET A 114 -1.93 11.29 23.67
C MET A 114 -3.11 10.94 24.59
N ARG A 115 -3.97 10.00 24.17
CA ARG A 115 -5.06 9.45 25.00
C ARG A 115 -4.53 8.36 25.92
#